data_AF-A0AAQ1JV55-F1
#
_entry.id   AF-A0AAQ1JV55-F1
#
_cell.length_a   1.000
_cell.length_b   1.000
_cell.length_c   1.000
_cell.angle_alpha   90.00
_cell.angle_beta   90.00
_cell.angle_gamma   90.00
#
_symmetry.space_group_name_H-M   'P 1'
#
loop_
_entity.id
_entity.type
_entity.pdbx_description
1 polymer ?
#
loop_
_entity_poly.entity_id
_entity_poly.type
_entity_poly.pdbx_seq_one_letter_code
_entity_poly.pdbx_strand_id
1 'polypeptide(L)'
;MEVLKWILAALGGASAVTLAIVLGISIIFRDTIAAWLTRRVAKNLERDADHYKHELAREMERYKAELASKQSAERLRAEMRKVVAEKMFALKLDAYHEVHDVLERVPHDFLANVGLPPEQRCTYSVVIQDMSKFADTVQRVSLYLPGEFQDSYLKLLRLMQNAAADEVIWTHTPPRTTTQPEMAAILLQTVRLLSDLMALHQRLPDDVADSLVRP
;
A
#
# COMPACT_ATOMS: atom_id res chain seq x y z
N MET A 1 -46.38 46.34 55.90
CA MET A 1 -47.31 45.67 56.84
C MET A 1 -48.40 46.58 57.42
N GLU A 2 -48.34 47.91 57.26
CA GLU A 2 -49.36 48.81 57.85
C GLU A 2 -50.60 49.01 56.98
N VAL A 3 -50.45 49.05 55.65
CA VAL A 3 -51.58 49.21 54.71
C VAL A 3 -52.57 48.04 54.77
N LEU A 4 -52.07 46.83 55.05
CA LEU A 4 -52.90 45.62 55.18
C LEU A 4 -53.81 45.66 56.42
N LYS A 5 -53.37 46.31 57.52
CA LYS A 5 -54.15 46.42 58.76
C LYS A 5 -55.35 47.35 58.60
N TRP A 6 -55.20 48.42 57.82
CA TRP A 6 -56.27 49.37 57.56
C TRP A 6 -57.37 48.81 56.65
N ILE A 7 -57.00 48.01 55.64
CA ILE A 7 -57.97 47.33 54.78
C ILE A 7 -58.78 46.29 55.57
N LEU A 8 -58.15 45.59 56.54
CA LEU A 8 -58.81 44.61 57.41
C LEU A 8 -59.82 45.24 58.40
N ALA A 9 -59.61 46.50 58.80
CA ALA A 9 -60.47 47.19 59.76
C ALA A 9 -61.69 47.85 59.09
N ALA A 10 -61.54 48.31 57.83
CA ALA A 10 -62.61 48.98 57.09
C ALA A 10 -63.61 48.01 56.43
N LEU A 11 -63.19 46.78 56.15
CA LEU A 11 -64.00 45.71 55.58
C LEU A 11 -64.34 44.74 56.71
N GLY A 12 -65.48 45.00 57.37
CA GLY A 12 -66.00 44.20 58.48
C GLY A 12 -65.77 42.71 58.26
N GLY A 13 -65.24 42.03 59.29
CA GLY A 13 -64.42 40.81 59.21
C GLY A 13 -64.88 39.69 58.25
N ALA A 14 -66.16 39.62 57.89
CA ALA A 14 -66.65 38.75 56.81
C ALA A 14 -65.97 39.04 55.45
N SER A 15 -65.73 40.30 55.11
CA SER A 15 -65.22 40.73 53.80
C SER A 15 -63.68 40.66 53.68
N ALA A 16 -62.95 40.84 54.78
CA ALA A 16 -61.53 40.52 54.85
C ALA A 16 -61.27 39.01 54.81
N VAL A 17 -62.13 38.21 55.44
CA VAL A 17 -62.06 36.73 55.38
C VAL A 17 -62.38 36.23 53.97
N THR A 18 -63.39 36.77 53.28
CA THR A 18 -63.65 36.39 51.89
C THR A 18 -62.52 36.80 50.94
N LEU A 19 -61.93 37.99 51.10
CA LEU A 19 -60.74 38.39 50.33
C LEU A 19 -59.54 37.49 50.61
N ALA A 20 -59.30 37.11 51.86
CA ALA A 20 -58.23 36.17 52.22
C ALA A 20 -58.47 34.76 51.65
N ILE A 21 -59.73 34.30 51.61
CA ILE A 21 -60.12 33.04 50.98
C ILE A 21 -59.94 33.11 49.46
N VAL A 22 -60.36 34.20 48.81
CA VAL A 22 -60.20 34.40 47.36
C VAL A 22 -58.72 34.52 46.98
N LEU A 23 -57.91 35.23 47.77
CA LEU A 23 -56.46 35.30 47.60
C LEU A 23 -55.79 33.95 47.85
N GLY A 24 -56.19 33.22 48.89
CA GLY A 24 -55.71 31.87 49.19
C GLY A 24 -56.04 30.88 48.07
N ILE A 25 -57.27 30.90 47.57
CA ILE A 25 -57.71 30.09 46.43
C ILE A 25 -56.93 30.50 45.17
N SER A 26 -56.73 31.80 44.92
CA SER A 26 -55.96 32.29 43.77
C SER A 26 -54.49 31.83 43.79
N ILE A 27 -53.84 31.86 44.96
CA ILE A 27 -52.48 31.37 45.13
C ILE A 27 -52.42 29.84 44.93
N ILE A 28 -53.33 29.09 45.55
CA ILE A 28 -53.43 27.64 45.38
C ILE A 28 -53.68 27.29 43.91
N PHE A 29 -54.57 28.01 43.23
CA PHE A 29 -54.88 27.77 41.82
C PHE A 29 -53.68 28.10 40.92
N ARG A 30 -52.95 29.18 41.22
CA ARG A 30 -51.72 29.55 40.50
C ARG A 30 -50.62 28.51 40.67
N ASP A 31 -50.40 28.02 41.89
CA ASP A 31 -49.41 26.97 42.18
C ASP A 31 -49.82 25.63 41.56
N THR A 32 -51.11 25.32 41.55
CA THR A 32 -51.64 24.09 40.93
C THR A 32 -51.52 24.13 39.40
N ILE A 33 -51.80 25.27 38.78
CA ILE A 33 -51.60 25.50 37.34
C ILE A 33 -50.12 25.47 36.99
N ALA A 34 -49.25 26.11 37.78
CA ALA A 34 -47.82 26.08 37.56
C ALA A 34 -47.25 24.65 37.69
N ALA A 35 -47.71 23.87 38.68
CA ALA A 35 -47.36 22.46 38.86
C ALA A 35 -47.90 21.58 37.72
N TRP A 36 -49.09 21.90 37.19
CA TRP A 36 -49.67 21.19 36.04
C TRP A 36 -48.93 21.50 34.74
N LEU A 37 -48.60 22.77 34.49
CA LEU A 37 -47.82 23.23 33.34
C LEU A 37 -46.40 22.65 33.37
N THR A 38 -45.72 22.70 34.52
CA THR A 38 -44.39 22.10 34.66
C THR A 38 -44.43 20.59 34.50
N ARG A 39 -45.43 19.88 35.04
CA ARG A 39 -45.60 18.44 34.76
C ARG A 39 -45.85 18.14 33.29
N ARG A 40 -46.64 18.97 32.60
CA ARG A 40 -46.97 18.76 31.19
C ARG A 40 -45.80 19.11 30.26
N VAL A 41 -45.07 20.18 30.56
CA VAL A 41 -43.85 20.59 29.87
C VAL A 41 -42.74 19.57 30.11
N ALA A 42 -42.52 19.14 31.36
CA ALA A 42 -41.55 18.09 31.67
C ALA A 42 -41.88 16.77 30.94
N LYS A 43 -43.15 16.35 30.92
CA LYS A 43 -43.58 15.13 30.22
C LYS A 43 -43.40 15.22 28.70
N ASN A 44 -43.61 16.39 28.10
CA ASN A 44 -43.36 16.62 26.67
C ASN A 44 -41.85 16.68 26.37
N LEU A 45 -41.06 17.36 27.22
CA LEU A 45 -39.60 17.39 27.12
C LEU A 45 -38.97 16.00 27.27
N GLU A 46 -39.50 15.18 28.17
CA GLU A 46 -39.05 13.81 28.40
C GLU A 46 -39.37 12.93 27.18
N ARG A 47 -40.56 13.10 26.59
CA ARG A 47 -40.97 12.43 25.35
C ARG A 47 -40.11 12.85 24.15
N ASP A 48 -39.82 14.15 24.01
CA ASP A 48 -38.97 14.66 22.93
C ASP A 48 -37.52 14.22 23.14
N ALA A 49 -37.01 14.23 24.37
CA ALA A 49 -35.68 13.72 24.70
C ALA A 49 -35.53 12.23 24.40
N ASP A 50 -36.55 11.42 24.69
CA ASP A 50 -36.56 10.00 24.33
C ASP A 50 -36.66 9.79 22.83
N HIS A 51 -37.40 10.64 22.11
CA HIS A 51 -37.46 10.61 20.66
C HIS A 51 -36.09 10.92 20.03
N TYR A 52 -35.44 12.01 20.47
CA TYR A 52 -34.10 12.37 20.01
C TYR A 52 -33.06 11.31 20.35
N LYS A 53 -33.12 10.68 21.53
CA LYS A 53 -32.24 9.54 21.86
C LYS A 53 -32.42 8.38 20.90
N HIS A 54 -33.65 8.06 20.52
CA HIS A 54 -33.93 6.98 19.58
C HIS A 54 -33.48 7.32 18.14
N GLU A 55 -33.66 8.55 17.68
CA GLU A 55 -33.14 8.99 16.38
C GLU A 55 -31.61 8.96 16.36
N LEU A 56 -30.97 9.47 17.41
CA LEU A 56 -29.50 9.50 17.51
C LEU A 56 -28.90 8.09 17.62
N ALA A 57 -29.59 7.17 18.31
CA ALA A 57 -29.22 5.75 18.34
C ALA A 57 -29.31 5.11 16.94
N ARG A 58 -30.38 5.40 16.17
CA ARG A 58 -30.52 4.91 14.78
C ARG A 58 -29.46 5.48 13.85
N GLU A 59 -29.14 6.76 13.97
CA GLU A 59 -28.08 7.37 13.17
C GLU A 59 -26.72 6.78 13.53
N MET A 60 -26.42 6.56 14.82
CA MET A 60 -25.21 5.87 15.24
C MET A 60 -25.12 4.44 14.69
N GLU A 61 -26.22 3.68 14.68
CA GLU A 61 -26.24 2.34 14.08
C GLU A 61 -25.96 2.38 12.57
N ARG A 62 -26.53 3.35 11.84
CA ARG A 62 -26.25 3.56 10.42
C ARG A 62 -24.79 3.92 10.19
N TYR A 63 -24.25 4.87 10.94
CA TYR A 63 -22.84 5.25 10.86
C TYR A 63 -21.91 4.08 11.18
N LYS A 64 -22.23 3.25 12.19
CA LYS A 64 -21.47 2.04 12.52
C LYS A 64 -21.49 1.03 11.38
N ALA A 65 -22.64 0.81 10.75
CA ALA A 65 -22.77 -0.09 9.60
C ALA A 65 -21.99 0.42 8.39
N GLU A 66 -22.05 1.73 8.10
CA GLU A 66 -21.26 2.35 7.03
C GLU A 66 -19.76 2.28 7.30
N LEU A 67 -19.32 2.53 8.53
CA LEU A 67 -17.92 2.44 8.93
C LEU A 67 -17.41 0.99 8.78
N ALA A 68 -18.18 0.01 9.25
CA ALA A 68 -17.84 -1.40 9.11
C ALA A 68 -17.76 -1.82 7.63
N SER A 69 -18.68 -1.33 6.79
CA SER A 69 -18.65 -1.55 5.35
C SER A 69 -17.38 -0.98 4.70
N LYS A 70 -17.06 0.30 4.97
CA LYS A 70 -15.84 0.94 4.46
C LYS A 70 -14.57 0.23 4.93
N GLN A 71 -14.50 -0.11 6.21
CA GLN A 71 -13.36 -0.84 6.79
C GLN A 71 -13.20 -2.23 6.15
N SER A 72 -14.30 -2.93 5.87
CA SER A 72 -14.25 -4.22 5.17
C SER A 72 -13.74 -4.11 3.74
N ALA A 73 -14.16 -3.07 3.00
CA ALA A 73 -13.71 -2.80 1.64
C ALA A 73 -12.23 -2.39 1.60
N GLU A 74 -11.78 -1.58 2.54
CA GLU A 74 -10.36 -1.22 2.68
C GLU A 74 -9.49 -2.42 3.03
N ARG A 75 -9.96 -3.28 3.95
CA ARG A 75 -9.27 -4.54 4.28
C ARG A 75 -9.15 -5.45 3.07
N LEU A 76 -10.22 -5.62 2.30
CA LEU A 76 -10.20 -6.40 1.05
C LEU A 76 -9.17 -5.83 0.06
N ARG A 77 -9.14 -4.51 -0.13
CA ARG A 77 -8.17 -3.85 -1.01
C ARG A 77 -6.73 -4.00 -0.52
N ALA A 78 -6.50 -3.96 0.79
CA ALA A 78 -5.19 -4.20 1.39
C ALA A 78 -4.74 -5.66 1.19
N GLU A 79 -5.64 -6.62 1.40
CA GLU A 79 -5.38 -8.04 1.15
C GLU A 79 -5.10 -8.30 -0.34
N MET A 80 -5.85 -7.68 -1.26
CA MET A 80 -5.58 -7.76 -2.70
C MET A 80 -4.21 -7.20 -3.06
N ARG A 81 -3.86 -6.02 -2.54
CA ARG A 81 -2.53 -5.42 -2.75
C ARG A 81 -1.42 -6.31 -2.23
N LYS A 82 -1.61 -6.93 -1.07
CA LYS A 82 -0.67 -7.91 -0.51
C LYS A 82 -0.46 -9.11 -1.43
N VAL A 83 -1.54 -9.73 -1.92
CA VAL A 83 -1.46 -10.90 -2.81
C VAL A 83 -0.78 -10.55 -4.13
N VAL A 84 -1.09 -9.41 -4.71
CA VAL A 84 -0.40 -8.92 -5.93
C VAL A 84 1.08 -8.65 -5.62
N ALA A 85 1.34 -8.02 -4.48
CA ALA A 85 2.63 -7.85 -3.80
C ALA A 85 3.51 -9.10 -3.90
N GLU A 86 3.04 -10.14 -3.22
CA GLU A 86 3.70 -11.44 -3.06
C GLU A 86 3.90 -12.15 -4.40
N LYS A 87 2.89 -12.10 -5.29
CA LYS A 87 3.01 -12.71 -6.62
C LYS A 87 4.04 -12.00 -7.49
N MET A 88 4.09 -10.68 -7.44
CA MET A 88 5.09 -9.89 -8.17
C MET A 88 6.49 -10.09 -7.60
N PHE A 89 6.62 -10.20 -6.29
CA PHE A 89 7.88 -10.56 -5.64
C PHE A 89 8.41 -11.90 -6.15
N ALA A 90 7.57 -12.95 -6.13
CA ALA A 90 7.97 -14.27 -6.59
C ALA A 90 8.42 -14.26 -8.05
N LEU A 91 7.67 -13.60 -8.94
CA LEU A 91 8.01 -13.52 -10.37
C LEU A 91 9.31 -12.74 -10.61
N LYS A 92 9.55 -11.66 -9.87
CA LYS A 92 10.82 -10.91 -9.95
C LYS A 92 11.99 -11.74 -9.43
N LEU A 93 11.79 -12.47 -8.33
CA LEU A 93 12.80 -13.34 -7.74
C LEU A 93 13.20 -14.45 -8.71
N ASP A 94 12.22 -15.13 -9.31
CA ASP A 94 12.45 -16.16 -10.33
C ASP A 94 13.19 -15.59 -11.54
N ALA A 95 12.80 -14.40 -12.01
CA ALA A 95 13.48 -13.71 -13.09
C ALA A 95 14.95 -13.38 -12.76
N TYR A 96 15.23 -12.94 -11.53
CA TYR A 96 16.60 -12.63 -11.11
C TYR A 96 17.46 -13.89 -11.02
N HIS A 97 16.93 -15.01 -10.52
CA HIS A 97 17.65 -16.28 -10.52
C HIS A 97 17.92 -16.78 -11.94
N GLU A 98 16.94 -16.70 -12.82
CA GLU A 98 17.09 -17.14 -14.21
C GLU A 98 18.18 -16.35 -14.95
N VAL A 99 18.24 -15.04 -14.73
CA VAL A 99 19.30 -14.18 -15.27
C VAL A 99 20.63 -14.49 -14.62
N HIS A 100 20.67 -14.70 -13.30
CA HIS A 100 21.89 -15.02 -12.57
C HIS A 100 22.56 -16.27 -13.13
N ASP A 101 21.82 -17.37 -13.28
CA ASP A 101 22.34 -18.65 -13.76
C ASP A 101 22.97 -18.52 -15.15
N VAL A 102 22.34 -17.77 -16.04
CA VAL A 102 22.81 -17.57 -17.40
C VAL A 102 23.98 -16.59 -17.46
N LEU A 103 23.95 -15.54 -16.63
CA LEU A 103 25.00 -14.52 -16.53
C LEU A 103 26.28 -15.05 -15.88
N GLU A 104 26.16 -15.98 -14.94
CA GLU A 104 27.31 -16.67 -14.38
C GLU A 104 27.86 -17.68 -15.39
N ARG A 105 27.02 -18.50 -16.02
CA ARG A 105 27.52 -19.58 -16.88
C ARG A 105 28.09 -19.11 -18.22
N VAL A 106 27.30 -18.41 -19.03
CA VAL A 106 27.62 -18.19 -20.45
C VAL A 106 28.89 -17.36 -20.67
N PRO A 107 29.09 -16.21 -20.01
CA PRO A 107 30.31 -15.44 -20.19
C PRO A 107 31.56 -16.17 -19.69
N HIS A 108 31.44 -16.96 -18.61
CA HIS A 108 32.56 -17.74 -18.10
C HIS A 108 32.94 -18.87 -19.06
N ASP A 109 31.96 -19.64 -19.54
CA ASP A 109 32.17 -20.69 -20.54
C ASP A 109 32.79 -20.10 -21.82
N PHE A 110 32.32 -18.92 -22.24
CA PHE A 110 32.86 -18.19 -23.38
C PHE A 110 34.34 -17.83 -23.19
N LEU A 111 34.67 -17.17 -22.08
CA LEU A 111 36.05 -16.75 -21.77
C LEU A 111 36.99 -17.95 -21.63
N ALA A 112 36.53 -19.05 -21.02
CA ALA A 112 37.29 -20.29 -20.91
C ALA A 112 37.61 -20.87 -22.30
N ASN A 113 36.62 -20.94 -23.20
CA ASN A 113 36.82 -21.44 -24.56
C ASN A 113 37.78 -20.56 -25.37
N VAL A 114 37.67 -19.24 -25.27
CA VAL A 114 38.57 -18.32 -25.97
C VAL A 114 40.03 -18.49 -25.53
N GLY A 115 40.26 -18.87 -24.27
CA GLY A 115 41.58 -19.17 -23.71
C GLY A 115 42.20 -20.50 -24.18
N LEU A 116 41.42 -21.38 -24.82
CA LEU A 116 41.92 -22.65 -25.32
C LEU A 116 42.58 -22.53 -26.71
N PRO A 117 43.52 -23.43 -27.03
CA PRO A 117 44.00 -23.64 -28.40
C PRO A 117 42.82 -23.95 -29.35
N PRO A 118 42.85 -23.49 -30.62
CA PRO A 118 41.74 -23.68 -31.54
C PRO A 118 41.25 -25.13 -31.68
N GLU A 119 42.18 -26.09 -31.63
CA GLU A 119 41.90 -27.53 -31.71
C GLU A 119 41.08 -28.08 -30.53
N GLN A 120 41.06 -27.36 -29.40
CA GLN A 120 40.39 -27.75 -28.16
C GLN A 120 39.13 -26.92 -27.88
N ARG A 121 38.83 -25.92 -28.72
CA ARG A 121 37.64 -25.07 -28.55
C ARG A 121 36.37 -25.83 -28.87
N CYS A 122 35.27 -25.41 -28.24
CA CYS A 122 33.96 -25.82 -28.69
C CYS A 122 33.68 -25.33 -30.13
N THR A 123 32.77 -26.01 -30.81
CA THR A 123 32.34 -25.62 -32.16
C THR A 123 31.63 -24.27 -32.12
N TYR A 124 31.79 -23.47 -33.17
CA TYR A 124 31.17 -22.13 -33.26
C TYR A 124 29.64 -22.18 -33.07
N SER A 125 28.99 -23.25 -33.54
CA SER A 125 27.56 -23.51 -33.33
C SER A 125 27.14 -23.54 -31.85
N VAL A 126 27.99 -24.08 -30.96
CA VAL A 126 27.72 -24.15 -29.52
C VAL A 126 27.77 -22.76 -28.92
N VAL A 127 28.77 -21.96 -29.31
CA VAL A 127 28.91 -20.56 -28.87
C VAL A 127 27.68 -19.74 -29.24
N ILE A 128 27.22 -19.85 -30.49
CA ILE A 128 26.05 -19.12 -30.97
C ILE A 128 24.78 -19.59 -30.27
N GLN A 129 24.65 -20.89 -30.00
CA GLN A 129 23.53 -21.41 -29.24
C GLN A 129 23.48 -20.85 -27.82
N ASP A 130 24.62 -20.77 -27.13
CA ASP A 130 24.68 -20.21 -25.78
C ASP A 130 24.44 -18.69 -25.78
N MET A 131 24.96 -17.96 -26.78
CA MET A 131 24.64 -16.54 -26.97
C MET A 131 23.16 -16.30 -27.28
N SER A 132 22.51 -17.19 -28.03
CA SER A 132 21.06 -17.12 -28.29
C SER A 132 20.28 -17.31 -26.99
N LYS A 133 20.60 -18.36 -26.21
CA LYS A 133 19.97 -18.59 -24.89
C LYS A 133 20.17 -17.39 -23.96
N PHE A 134 21.35 -16.77 -24.00
CA PHE A 134 21.66 -15.56 -23.24
C PHE A 134 20.72 -14.41 -23.62
N ALA A 135 20.51 -14.17 -24.93
CA ALA A 135 19.61 -13.15 -25.44
C ALA A 135 18.13 -13.45 -25.12
N ASP A 136 17.69 -14.69 -25.32
CA ASP A 136 16.32 -15.12 -25.08
C ASP A 136 15.92 -14.98 -23.61
N THR A 137 16.87 -15.20 -22.71
CA THR A 137 16.65 -15.08 -21.26
C THR A 137 16.30 -13.64 -20.87
N VAL A 138 17.09 -12.65 -21.27
CA VAL A 138 16.77 -11.24 -20.94
C VAL A 138 15.47 -10.78 -21.60
N GLN A 139 15.15 -11.29 -22.79
CA GLN A 139 13.90 -10.95 -23.46
C GLN A 139 12.68 -11.51 -22.71
N ARG A 140 12.75 -12.77 -22.26
CA ARG A 140 11.70 -13.45 -21.49
C ARG A 140 11.37 -12.72 -20.19
N VAL A 141 12.39 -12.22 -19.49
CA VAL A 141 12.22 -11.58 -18.17
C VAL A 141 12.29 -10.05 -18.20
N SER A 142 12.28 -9.44 -19.38
CA SER A 142 12.48 -8.00 -19.59
C SER A 142 11.52 -7.11 -18.78
N LEU A 143 10.30 -7.55 -18.53
CA LEU A 143 9.31 -6.81 -17.73
C LEU A 143 9.70 -6.67 -16.25
N TYR A 144 10.58 -7.53 -15.75
CA TYR A 144 10.99 -7.59 -14.36
C TYR A 144 12.34 -6.95 -14.09
N LEU A 145 13.06 -6.55 -15.14
CA LEU A 145 14.39 -5.97 -15.07
C LEU A 145 14.37 -4.46 -15.37
N PRO A 146 15.19 -3.64 -14.70
CA PRO A 146 15.38 -2.25 -15.08
C PRO A 146 15.94 -2.10 -16.50
N GLY A 147 15.52 -1.07 -17.24
CA GLY A 147 15.99 -0.83 -18.61
C GLY A 147 17.51 -0.68 -18.72
N GLU A 148 18.13 0.05 -17.79
CA GLU A 148 19.59 0.23 -17.76
C GLU A 148 20.37 -1.09 -17.57
N PHE A 149 19.79 -2.03 -16.82
CA PHE A 149 20.35 -3.36 -16.64
C PHE A 149 20.26 -4.15 -17.95
N GLN A 150 19.10 -4.10 -18.62
CA GLN A 150 18.90 -4.76 -19.91
C GLN A 150 19.87 -4.24 -20.98
N ASP A 151 20.05 -2.92 -21.07
CA ASP A 151 21.01 -2.31 -21.99
C ASP A 151 22.45 -2.78 -21.71
N SER A 152 22.82 -2.83 -20.43
CA SER A 152 24.13 -3.31 -19.98
C SER A 152 24.33 -4.80 -20.27
N TYR A 153 23.27 -5.60 -20.16
CA TYR A 153 23.25 -7.03 -20.47
C TYR A 153 23.40 -7.28 -21.99
N LEU A 154 22.66 -6.55 -22.81
CA LEU A 154 22.78 -6.60 -24.28
C LEU A 154 24.14 -6.09 -24.76
N LYS A 155 24.74 -5.13 -24.05
CA LYS A 155 26.12 -4.70 -24.31
C LYS A 155 27.11 -5.85 -24.09
N LEU A 156 26.96 -6.62 -23.02
CA LEU A 156 27.80 -7.81 -22.78
C LEU A 156 27.65 -8.82 -23.93
N LEU A 157 26.43 -9.11 -24.35
CA LEU A 157 26.17 -9.97 -25.50
C LEU A 157 26.90 -9.49 -26.76
N ARG A 158 26.82 -8.19 -27.08
CA ARG A 158 27.52 -7.60 -28.23
C ARG A 158 29.04 -7.72 -28.11
N LEU A 159 29.61 -7.56 -26.91
CA LEU A 159 31.04 -7.75 -26.70
C LEU A 159 31.46 -9.19 -27.00
N MET A 160 30.70 -10.18 -26.52
CA MET A 160 30.99 -11.60 -26.79
C MET A 160 30.81 -11.92 -28.28
N GLN A 161 29.76 -11.40 -28.92
CA GLN A 161 29.52 -11.56 -30.35
C GLN A 161 30.65 -10.96 -31.19
N ASN A 162 31.12 -9.76 -30.86
CA ASN A 162 32.23 -9.12 -31.56
C ASN A 162 33.54 -9.89 -31.36
N ALA A 163 33.77 -10.46 -30.18
CA ALA A 163 34.96 -11.26 -29.91
C ALA A 163 34.98 -12.58 -30.68
N ALA A 164 33.82 -13.22 -30.86
CA ALA A 164 33.68 -14.40 -31.70
C ALA A 164 33.70 -14.06 -33.20
N ALA A 165 33.07 -12.94 -33.57
CA ALA A 165 32.85 -12.39 -34.90
C ALA A 165 32.15 -13.36 -35.88
N ASP A 166 32.85 -14.38 -36.34
CA ASP A 166 32.36 -15.42 -37.25
C ASP A 166 33.09 -16.76 -37.03
N GLU A 167 32.68 -17.81 -37.75
CA GLU A 167 33.26 -19.15 -37.62
C GLU A 167 34.75 -19.18 -38.00
N VAL A 168 35.16 -18.39 -39.00
CA VAL A 168 36.54 -18.35 -39.47
C VAL A 168 37.43 -17.73 -38.39
N ILE A 169 37.00 -16.61 -37.82
CA ILE A 169 37.70 -15.93 -36.74
C ILE A 169 37.74 -16.83 -35.50
N TRP A 170 36.62 -17.45 -35.13
CA TRP A 170 36.56 -18.36 -33.98
C TRP A 170 37.56 -19.51 -34.06
N THR A 171 37.72 -20.11 -35.24
CA THR A 171 38.56 -21.29 -35.48
C THR A 171 40.03 -20.97 -35.73
N HIS A 172 40.38 -19.76 -36.14
CA HIS A 172 41.77 -19.42 -36.52
C HIS A 172 42.46 -18.46 -35.56
N THR A 173 41.71 -17.78 -34.67
CA THR A 173 42.30 -16.85 -33.72
C THR A 173 43.14 -17.61 -32.69
N PRO A 174 44.36 -17.16 -32.35
CA PRO A 174 45.13 -17.74 -31.24
C PRO A 174 44.40 -17.62 -29.90
N PRO A 175 44.80 -18.39 -28.87
CA PRO A 175 44.29 -18.23 -27.50
C PRO A 175 44.37 -16.78 -27.02
N ARG A 176 43.26 -16.25 -26.50
CA ARG A 176 43.26 -14.92 -25.87
C ARG A 176 43.24 -15.03 -24.37
N THR A 177 43.99 -14.16 -23.71
CA THR A 177 44.03 -14.07 -22.25
C THR A 177 43.09 -12.98 -21.75
N THR A 178 42.66 -13.09 -20.50
CA THR A 178 41.81 -12.09 -19.82
C THR A 178 42.51 -10.72 -19.65
N THR A 179 43.82 -10.65 -19.90
CA THR A 179 44.59 -9.40 -19.92
C THR A 179 44.43 -8.60 -21.21
N GLN A 180 43.93 -9.23 -22.29
CA GLN A 180 43.62 -8.51 -23.52
C GLN A 180 42.40 -7.60 -23.32
N PRO A 181 42.38 -6.38 -23.89
CA PRO A 181 41.37 -5.37 -23.59
C PRO A 181 39.94 -5.83 -23.88
N GLU A 182 39.73 -6.61 -24.94
CA GLU A 182 38.41 -7.16 -25.29
C GLU A 182 37.91 -8.17 -24.25
N MET A 183 38.78 -9.09 -23.81
CA MET A 183 38.42 -10.13 -22.84
C MET A 183 38.25 -9.53 -21.44
N ALA A 184 39.09 -8.56 -21.09
CA ALA A 184 38.94 -7.77 -19.87
C ALA A 184 37.60 -7.02 -19.86
N ALA A 185 37.17 -6.45 -20.98
CA ALA A 185 35.89 -5.76 -21.07
C ALA A 185 34.69 -6.69 -20.84
N ILE A 186 34.73 -7.90 -21.39
CA ILE A 186 33.70 -8.94 -21.15
C ILE A 186 33.66 -9.32 -19.67
N LEU A 187 34.82 -9.60 -19.08
CA LEU A 187 34.93 -9.97 -17.66
C LEU A 187 34.41 -8.86 -16.74
N LEU A 188 34.86 -7.62 -16.94
CA LEU A 188 34.46 -6.47 -16.13
C LEU A 188 32.95 -6.19 -16.25
N GLN A 189 32.40 -6.30 -17.46
CA GLN A 189 30.97 -6.11 -17.68
C GLN A 189 30.14 -7.23 -17.03
N THR A 190 30.64 -8.47 -17.04
CA THR A 190 30.01 -9.61 -16.35
C THR A 190 29.97 -9.39 -14.84
N VAL A 191 31.12 -9.06 -14.24
CA VAL A 191 31.22 -8.78 -12.79
C VAL A 191 30.32 -7.62 -12.38
N ARG A 192 30.28 -6.54 -13.20
CA ARG A 192 29.39 -5.41 -12.97
C ARG A 192 27.92 -5.84 -12.97
N LEU A 193 27.49 -6.58 -13.98
CA LEU A 193 26.10 -7.05 -14.06
C LEU A 193 25.73 -7.97 -12.91
N LEU A 194 26.63 -8.85 -12.46
CA LEU A 194 26.39 -9.69 -11.29
C LEU A 194 26.23 -8.85 -10.01
N SER A 195 27.06 -7.82 -9.83
CA SER A 195 26.93 -6.88 -8.73
C SER A 195 25.62 -6.09 -8.79
N ASP A 196 25.23 -5.60 -9.97
CA ASP A 196 24.00 -4.85 -10.17
C ASP A 196 22.77 -5.75 -9.90
N LEU A 197 22.80 -7.00 -10.35
CA LEU A 197 21.75 -7.99 -10.08
C LEU A 197 21.62 -8.31 -8.59
N MET A 198 22.76 -8.45 -7.89
CA MET A 198 22.77 -8.65 -6.44
C MET A 198 22.18 -7.44 -5.69
N ALA A 199 22.47 -6.22 -6.15
CA ALA A 199 21.86 -5.02 -5.59
C ALA A 199 20.34 -4.96 -5.83
N LEU A 200 19.87 -5.40 -7.00
CA LEU A 200 18.44 -5.52 -7.29
C LEU A 200 17.75 -6.57 -6.41
N HIS A 201 18.41 -7.70 -6.18
CA HIS A 201 17.92 -8.74 -5.28
C HIS A 201 17.80 -8.24 -3.85
N GLN A 202 18.80 -7.52 -3.35
CA GLN A 202 18.80 -6.97 -1.99
C GLN A 202 17.72 -5.90 -1.76
N ARG A 203 17.39 -5.10 -2.79
CA ARG A 203 16.35 -4.07 -2.73
C ARG A 203 14.93 -4.61 -2.89
N LEU A 204 14.78 -5.85 -3.38
CA LEU A 204 13.49 -6.43 -3.70
C LEU A 204 12.49 -6.44 -2.51
N PRO A 205 12.91 -6.74 -1.25
CA PRO A 205 12.01 -6.65 -0.10
C PRO A 205 11.50 -5.22 0.17
N ASP A 206 12.38 -4.23 0.03
CA ASP A 206 12.04 -2.82 0.25
C ASP A 206 11.09 -2.30 -0.85
N ASP A 207 11.32 -2.69 -2.11
CA ASP A 207 10.42 -2.37 -3.23
C ASP A 207 9.01 -2.92 -3.03
N VAL A 208 8.90 -4.13 -2.45
CA VAL A 208 7.61 -4.74 -2.10
C VAL A 208 6.96 -3.97 -0.95
N ALA A 209 7.71 -3.64 0.10
CA ALA A 209 7.18 -2.85 1.21
C ALA A 209 6.61 -1.51 0.74
N ASP A 210 7.32 -0.82 -0.16
CA ASP A 210 6.87 0.45 -0.76
C ASP A 210 5.58 0.27 -1.57
N SER A 211 5.43 -0.84 -2.30
CA SER A 211 4.22 -1.14 -3.09
C SER A 211 2.97 -1.43 -2.24
N LEU A 212 3.16 -1.83 -0.98
CA LEU A 212 2.06 -2.05 -0.02
C LEU A 212 1.58 -0.75 0.63
N VAL A 213 2.47 0.23 0.75
CA VAL A 213 2.21 1.51 1.45
C VAL A 213 1.66 2.57 0.51
N ARG A 214 2.08 2.59 -0.77
CA ARG A 214 1.60 3.60 -1.73
C ARG A 214 0.21 3.23 -2.29
N PRO A 215 -0.74 4.19 -2.32
CA PRO A 215 -2.09 3.97 -2.84
C PRO A 215 -2.12 3.76 -4.36
#